data_AF-A0A9X8YM31-F1
#
_entry.id   AF-A0A9X8YM31-F1
#
_cell.length_a   1.000
_cell.length_b   1.000
_cell.length_c   1.000
_cell.angle_alpha   90.00
_cell.angle_beta   90.00
_cell.angle_gamma   90.00
#
_symmetry.space_group_name_H-M   'P 1'
#
loop_
_entity.id
_entity.type
_entity.pdbx_description
1 polymer ?
#
loop_
_entity_poly.entity_id
_entity_poly.type
_entity_poly.pdbx_seq_one_letter_code
_entity_poly.pdbx_strand_id
1 'polypeptide(L)'
;MTANYKRLDKDQAAVLLVDHQAGLLSLVRDIDPDRFKNNVLALGDLAKYFNLPTILTTSFENGPNGPLVPELKAQFPDAPFIPRPGQINAWDNDDFVKAVKATGRKQLII
;
A
#
# COMPACT_ATOMS: atom_id res chain seq x y z
N MET A 1 25.17 -9.86 23.13
CA MET A 1 24.71 -8.55 22.64
C MET A 1 23.19 -8.53 22.72
N THR A 2 22.58 -7.54 23.38
CA THR A 2 21.12 -7.36 23.37
C THR A 2 20.68 -6.81 22.02
N ALA A 3 19.57 -7.31 21.48
CA ALA A 3 19.03 -6.81 20.22
C ALA A 3 18.46 -5.39 20.42
N ASN A 4 18.78 -4.46 19.52
CA ASN A 4 18.23 -3.12 19.53
C ASN A 4 16.77 -3.14 19.06
N TYR A 5 15.86 -2.57 19.85
CA TYR A 5 14.45 -2.47 19.49
C TYR A 5 14.22 -1.35 18.45
N LYS A 6 14.05 -1.76 17.19
CA LYS A 6 13.74 -0.86 16.07
C LYS A 6 12.23 -0.61 15.99
N ARG A 7 11.72 0.27 16.85
CA ARG A 7 10.30 0.68 16.83
C ARG A 7 9.98 1.59 15.64
N LEU A 8 8.70 1.62 15.25
CA LEU A 8 8.20 2.58 14.27
C LEU A 8 8.34 4.01 14.78
N ASP A 9 8.67 4.91 13.86
CA ASP A 9 8.78 6.34 14.06
C ASP A 9 7.99 7.03 12.95
N LYS A 10 6.96 7.81 13.32
CA LYS A 10 6.07 8.51 12.38
C LYS A 10 6.84 9.45 11.45
N ASP A 11 7.99 9.97 11.88
CA ASP A 11 8.80 10.89 11.10
C ASP A 11 9.84 10.15 10.23
N GLN A 12 9.87 8.81 10.26
CA GLN A 12 10.77 7.97 9.46
C GLN A 12 10.04 6.91 8.63
N ALA A 13 8.71 6.83 8.72
CA ALA A 13 7.89 5.81 8.09
C ALA A 13 7.13 6.29 6.85
N ALA A 14 6.99 5.41 5.87
CA ALA A 14 6.06 5.50 4.74
C ALA A 14 5.17 4.25 4.69
N VAL A 15 3.99 4.37 4.10
CA VAL A 15 3.01 3.29 3.93
C VAL A 15 2.89 2.93 2.45
N LEU A 16 2.99 1.64 2.14
CA LEU A 16 2.92 1.10 0.78
C LEU A 16 1.69 0.21 0.67
N LEU A 17 0.65 0.65 -0.05
CA LEU A 17 -0.56 -0.14 -0.25
C LEU A 17 -0.49 -0.82 -1.61
N VAL A 18 -0.16 -2.12 -1.58
CA VAL A 18 0.10 -2.93 -2.78
C VAL A 18 -1.12 -3.76 -3.12
N ASP A 19 -1.68 -3.55 -4.31
CA ASP A 19 -2.58 -4.46 -5.02
C ASP A 19 -3.87 -4.85 -4.27
N HIS A 20 -4.43 -3.94 -3.46
CA HIS A 20 -5.75 -4.09 -2.83
C HIS A 20 -6.87 -3.87 -3.87
N GLN A 21 -6.91 -4.75 -4.87
CA GLN A 21 -7.77 -4.65 -6.06
C GLN A 21 -8.97 -5.59 -5.97
N ALA A 22 -10.11 -5.16 -6.49
CA ALA A 22 -11.39 -5.87 -6.33
C ALA A 22 -11.35 -7.35 -6.75
N GLY A 23 -10.66 -7.67 -7.85
CA GLY A 23 -10.51 -9.05 -8.32
C GLY A 23 -9.61 -9.87 -7.39
N LEU A 24 -8.47 -9.31 -6.97
CA LEU A 24 -7.52 -9.99 -6.06
C LEU A 24 -8.09 -10.21 -4.66
N LEU A 25 -8.93 -9.30 -4.17
CA LEU A 25 -9.61 -9.45 -2.88
C LEU A 25 -10.49 -10.71 -2.82
N SER A 26 -11.04 -11.17 -3.95
CA SER A 26 -11.84 -12.41 -4.00
C SER A 26 -11.01 -13.70 -3.77
N LEU A 27 -9.68 -13.58 -3.88
CA LEU A 27 -8.73 -14.66 -3.68
C LEU A 27 -8.25 -14.76 -2.22
N VAL A 28 -8.49 -13.73 -1.40
CA VAL A 28 -8.22 -13.76 0.04
C VAL A 28 -9.24 -14.68 0.72
N ARG A 29 -8.76 -15.72 1.40
CA ARG A 29 -9.62 -16.78 1.99
C ARG A 29 -9.22 -17.15 3.42
N ASP A 30 -8.09 -16.64 3.89
CA ASP A 30 -7.56 -16.83 5.24
C ASP A 30 -8.15 -15.85 6.26
N ILE A 31 -8.75 -14.75 5.78
CA ILE A 31 -9.45 -13.75 6.58
C ILE A 31 -10.86 -13.55 6.00
N ASP A 32 -11.85 -13.44 6.88
CA ASP A 32 -13.21 -13.08 6.48
C ASP A 32 -13.26 -11.76 5.68
N PRO A 33 -14.01 -11.67 4.57
CA PRO A 33 -13.98 -10.51 3.67
C PRO A 33 -14.31 -9.17 4.33
N ASP A 34 -15.30 -9.12 5.23
CA ASP A 34 -15.71 -7.89 5.90
C ASP A 34 -14.63 -7.43 6.88
N ARG A 35 -14.07 -8.38 7.62
CA ARG A 35 -12.94 -8.12 8.52
C ARG A 35 -11.71 -7.67 7.75
N PHE A 36 -11.41 -8.31 6.61
CA PHE A 36 -10.28 -7.95 5.77
C PHE A 36 -10.43 -6.52 5.27
N LYS A 37 -11.57 -6.18 4.66
CA LYS A 37 -11.86 -4.82 4.19
C LYS A 37 -11.71 -3.80 5.32
N ASN A 38 -12.30 -4.05 6.48
CA ASN A 38 -12.20 -3.16 7.63
C ASN A 38 -10.75 -2.92 8.08
N ASN A 39 -9.92 -3.97 8.12
CA ASN A 39 -8.52 -3.84 8.52
C ASN A 39 -7.69 -3.02 7.52
N VAL A 40 -7.93 -3.19 6.22
CA VAL A 40 -7.27 -2.41 5.16
C VAL A 40 -7.62 -0.93 5.29
N LEU A 41 -8.90 -0.62 5.49
CA LEU A 41 -9.35 0.76 5.69
C LEU A 41 -8.79 1.35 6.99
N ALA A 42 -8.69 0.58 8.06
CA ALA A 42 -8.04 1.02 9.29
C ALA A 42 -6.54 1.35 9.08
N LEU A 43 -5.84 0.59 8.21
CA LEU A 43 -4.47 0.91 7.80
C LEU A 43 -4.39 2.20 6.96
N GLY A 44 -5.39 2.46 6.11
CA GLY A 44 -5.54 3.75 5.44
C GLY A 44 -5.75 4.89 6.45
N ASP A 45 -6.67 4.71 7.39
CA ASP A 45 -7.01 5.71 8.40
C ASP A 45 -5.81 6.08 9.28
N LEU A 46 -5.02 5.09 9.73
CA LEU A 46 -3.83 5.36 10.51
C LEU A 46 -2.75 6.07 9.69
N ALA A 47 -2.57 5.72 8.42
CA ALA A 47 -1.60 6.38 7.54
C ALA A 47 -1.96 7.86 7.36
N LYS A 48 -3.25 8.14 7.13
CA LYS A 48 -3.79 9.49 7.04
C LYS A 48 -3.69 10.25 8.36
N TYR A 49 -4.08 9.65 9.47
CA TYR A 49 -4.05 10.26 10.80
C TYR A 49 -2.64 10.72 11.21
N PHE A 50 -1.63 9.90 10.93
CA PHE A 50 -0.24 10.23 11.23
C PHE A 50 0.46 11.04 10.12
N ASN A 51 -0.24 11.41 9.05
CA ASN A 51 0.31 12.11 7.88
C ASN A 51 1.52 11.39 7.27
N LEU A 52 1.46 10.06 7.20
CA LEU A 52 2.53 9.26 6.61
C LEU A 52 2.49 9.35 5.08
N PRO A 53 3.64 9.55 4.41
CA PRO A 53 3.70 9.42 2.96
C PRO A 53 3.18 8.05 2.56
N THR A 54 2.13 8.03 1.73
CA THR A 54 1.45 6.81 1.31
C THR A 54 1.61 6.66 -0.19
N ILE A 55 1.94 5.45 -0.64
CA ILE A 55 2.07 5.10 -2.06
C ILE A 55 1.07 4.00 -2.37
N LEU A 56 0.34 4.20 -3.46
CA LEU A 56 -0.64 3.25 -3.97
C LEU A 56 -0.08 2.59 -5.23
N THR A 57 -0.21 1.28 -5.36
CA THR A 57 0.15 0.58 -6.60
C THR A 57 -0.82 -0.56 -6.89
N THR A 58 -1.02 -0.84 -8.17
CA THR A 58 -1.88 -1.93 -8.66
C THR A 58 -1.13 -2.80 -9.66
N SER A 59 -1.55 -4.05 -9.80
CA SER A 59 -1.05 -5.01 -10.79
C SER A 59 -2.14 -5.30 -11.81
N PHE A 60 -1.86 -5.01 -13.08
CA PHE A 60 -2.73 -5.32 -14.22
C PHE A 60 -4.22 -4.95 -14.00
N GLU A 61 -4.47 -3.70 -13.58
CA GLU A 61 -5.79 -3.28 -13.09
C GLU A 61 -6.91 -3.25 -14.14
N ASN A 62 -6.55 -3.18 -15.42
CA ASN A 62 -7.49 -3.27 -16.55
C ASN A 62 -7.83 -4.72 -16.92
N GLY A 63 -7.26 -5.70 -16.22
CA GLY A 63 -7.50 -7.12 -16.42
C GLY A 63 -8.33 -7.76 -15.30
N PRO A 64 -8.23 -9.09 -15.12
CA PRO A 64 -9.00 -9.83 -14.10
C PRO A 64 -8.74 -9.37 -12.65
N ASN A 65 -7.60 -8.73 -12.39
CA ASN A 65 -7.27 -8.19 -11.06
C ASN A 65 -8.20 -7.03 -10.66
N GLY A 66 -8.74 -6.30 -11.65
CA GLY A 66 -9.67 -5.21 -11.44
C GLY A 66 -9.05 -3.94 -10.84
N PRO A 67 -9.85 -2.89 -10.60
CA PRO A 67 -9.37 -1.62 -10.06
C PRO A 67 -8.99 -1.74 -8.58
N LEU A 68 -8.13 -0.82 -8.10
CA LEU A 68 -7.95 -0.59 -6.65
C LEU A 68 -9.30 -0.31 -5.99
N VAL A 69 -9.49 -0.75 -4.75
CA VAL A 69 -10.70 -0.42 -3.98
C VAL A 69 -10.94 1.10 -3.95
N PRO A 70 -12.16 1.58 -4.27
CA PRO A 70 -12.45 3.01 -4.41
C PRO A 70 -12.13 3.82 -3.15
N GLU A 71 -12.31 3.22 -1.97
CA GLU A 71 -12.09 3.87 -0.68
C GLU A 71 -10.63 4.32 -0.52
N LEU A 72 -9.65 3.51 -0.93
CA LEU A 72 -8.23 3.88 -0.85
C LEU A 72 -7.89 5.02 -1.83
N LYS A 73 -8.44 5.00 -3.06
CA LYS A 73 -8.26 6.11 -4.01
C LYS A 73 -8.88 7.41 -3.49
N ALA A 74 -10.07 7.33 -2.90
CA ALA A 74 -10.77 8.49 -2.34
C ALA A 74 -10.08 9.04 -1.08
N GLN A 75 -9.47 8.16 -0.28
CA GLN A 75 -8.78 8.54 0.94
C GLN A 75 -7.44 9.24 0.68
N PHE A 76 -6.75 8.86 -0.41
CA PHE A 76 -5.44 9.38 -0.81
C PHE A 76 -5.44 9.90 -2.25
N PRO A 77 -6.20 10.97 -2.57
CA PRO A 77 -6.33 11.47 -3.93
C PRO A 77 -5.01 12.01 -4.51
N ASP A 78 -4.12 12.51 -3.65
CA ASP A 78 -2.85 13.12 -4.04
C ASP A 78 -1.64 12.19 -3.85
N ALA A 79 -1.85 10.95 -3.39
CA ALA A 79 -0.77 9.99 -3.23
C ALA A 79 -0.23 9.54 -4.60
N PRO A 80 1.08 9.26 -4.72
CA PRO A 80 1.61 8.58 -5.89
C PRO A 80 0.84 7.29 -6.16
N PHE A 81 0.25 7.21 -7.34
CA PHE A 81 -0.50 6.05 -7.82
C PHE A 81 0.22 5.43 -9.02
N ILE A 82 0.76 4.21 -8.84
CA ILE A 82 1.59 3.53 -9.84
C ILE A 82 0.89 2.25 -10.31
N PRO A 83 0.12 2.29 -11.41
CA PRO A 83 -0.43 1.09 -12.02
C PRO A 83 0.65 0.33 -12.81
N ARG A 84 0.92 -0.92 -12.43
CA ARG A 84 1.94 -1.76 -13.05
C ARG A 84 1.30 -2.62 -14.14
N PRO A 85 1.79 -2.57 -15.40
CA PRO A 85 1.18 -3.30 -16.51
C PRO A 85 1.39 -4.82 -16.46
N GLY A 86 2.38 -5.30 -15.70
CA GLY A 86 2.64 -6.74 -15.58
C GLY A 86 3.73 -7.14 -14.58
N GLN A 87 4.46 -6.20 -13.98
CA GLN A 87 5.42 -6.51 -12.92
C GLN A 87 4.69 -7.01 -11.67
N ILE A 88 4.86 -8.30 -11.35
CA ILE A 88 4.29 -8.90 -10.15
C ILE A 88 4.92 -8.26 -8.92
N ASN A 89 6.25 -8.29 -8.82
CA ASN A 89 6.97 -7.59 -7.78
C ASN A 89 6.98 -6.08 -8.06
N ALA A 90 6.38 -5.30 -7.16
CA ALA A 90 6.36 -3.84 -7.28
C ALA A 90 7.77 -3.22 -7.30
N TRP A 91 8.74 -3.89 -6.68
CA TRP A 91 10.13 -3.42 -6.63
C TRP A 91 10.87 -3.51 -7.98
N ASP A 92 10.33 -4.27 -8.94
CA ASP A 92 10.87 -4.35 -10.31
C ASP A 92 10.33 -3.20 -11.19
N ASN A 93 9.47 -2.32 -10.66
CA ASN A 93 8.99 -1.13 -11.33
C ASN A 93 9.77 0.10 -10.86
N ASP A 94 10.51 0.73 -11.77
CA ASP A 94 11.35 1.89 -11.46
C ASP A 94 10.57 3.08 -10.90
N ASP A 95 9.34 3.31 -11.35
CA ASP A 95 8.53 4.43 -10.90
C ASP A 95 8.03 4.21 -9.47
N PHE A 96 7.68 2.97 -9.11
CA PHE A 96 7.38 2.59 -7.74
C PHE A 96 8.59 2.80 -6.82
N VAL A 97 9.77 2.30 -7.20
CA VAL A 97 10.99 2.46 -6.40
C VAL A 97 11.39 3.94 -6.28
N LYS A 98 11.25 4.73 -7.34
CA LYS A 98 11.48 6.18 -7.30
C LYS A 98 10.51 6.88 -6.36
N ALA A 99 9.21 6.55 -6.41
CA ALA A 99 8.21 7.11 -5.50
C ALA A 99 8.54 6.77 -4.04
N VAL A 100 8.92 5.52 -3.75
CA VAL A 100 9.35 5.10 -2.41
C VAL A 100 10.56 5.89 -1.94
N LYS A 101 11.60 6.00 -2.76
CA LYS A 101 12.80 6.77 -2.43
C LYS A 101 12.50 8.27 -2.24
N ALA A 102 11.59 8.83 -3.02
CA ALA A 102 11.18 10.23 -2.93
C ALA A 102 10.50 10.57 -1.59
N THR A 103 9.95 9.58 -0.88
CA THR A 103 9.43 9.80 0.49
C THR A 103 10.52 10.20 1.48
N GLY A 104 11.78 9.85 1.22
CA GLY A 104 12.90 10.03 2.14
C GLY A 104 12.81 9.19 3.42
N ARG A 105 11.86 8.24 3.51
CA ARG A 105 11.58 7.44 4.70
C ARG A 105 12.44 6.17 4.72
N LYS A 106 12.87 5.77 5.92
CA LYS A 106 13.71 4.58 6.14
C LYS A 106 12.90 3.34 6.52
N GLN A 107 11.74 3.54 7.12
CA GLN A 107 10.84 2.48 7.56
C GLN A 107 9.70 2.37 6.55
N LEU A 108 9.43 1.17 6.07
CA LEU A 108 8.37 0.90 5.11
C LEU A 108 7.36 -0.02 5.78
N ILE A 109 6.11 0.44 5.87
CA ILE A 109 4.96 -0.32 6.32
C ILE A 109 4.25 -0.82 5.06
N ILE A 110 4.04 -2.13 4.93
CA ILE A 110 3.47 -2.79 3.75
C ILE A 110 2.46 -3.85 4.18
#